data_AF-A0A1J1JG58-F1
#
_entry.id   AF-A0A1J1JG58-F1
#
_cell.length_a   1.000
_cell.length_b   1.000
_cell.length_c   1.000
_cell.angle_alpha   90.00
_cell.angle_beta   90.00
_cell.angle_gamma   90.00
#
_symmetry.space_group_name_H-M   'P 1'
#
loop_
_entity.id
_entity.type
_entity.pdbx_description
1 polymer ?
#
loop_
_entity_poly.entity_id
_entity_poly.type
_entity_poly.pdbx_seq_one_letter_code
_entity_poly.pdbx_strand_id
1 'polypeptide(L)'
;MKIISLRLKNNFLGWDFDEIKFSSNLTLFVGVSGAGKTQILRAIIDLRRIANGQAINGLEWKIIFSTVKGTLVFALEYMKNLYTL
;
A
#
# COMPACT_ATOMS: atom_id res chain seq x y z
N MET A 1 4.27 -12.25 -9.44
CA MET A 1 3.07 -11.52 -8.94
C MET A 1 3.21 -10.07 -9.35
N LYS A 2 2.11 -9.37 -9.62
CA LYS A 2 2.14 -7.98 -10.10
C LYS A 2 1.06 -7.16 -9.44
N ILE A 3 1.43 -6.01 -8.86
CA ILE A 3 0.47 -5.07 -8.28
C ILE A 3 -0.31 -4.41 -9.43
N ILE A 4 -1.63 -4.47 -9.34
CA ILE A 4 -2.58 -3.86 -10.28
C ILE A 4 -3.02 -2.50 -9.74
N SER A 5 -3.39 -2.44 -8.47
CA SER A 5 -3.71 -1.16 -7.82
C SER A 5 -3.36 -1.17 -6.34
N LEU A 6 -3.12 0.03 -5.81
CA LEU A 6 -2.84 0.26 -4.39
C LEU A 6 -3.52 1.55 -3.94
N ARG A 7 -4.26 1.45 -2.83
CA ARG A 7 -4.68 2.58 -1.99
C ARG A 7 -4.11 2.37 -0.60
N LEU A 8 -3.64 3.44 0.03
CA LEU A 8 -3.15 3.36 1.41
C LEU A 8 -3.47 4.63 2.17
N LYS A 9 -3.81 4.46 3.45
CA LYS A 9 -3.96 5.52 4.44
C LYS A 9 -3.16 5.16 5.68
N ASN A 10 -2.35 6.10 6.16
CA ASN A 10 -1.62 5.99 7.41
C ASN A 10 -2.24 6.97 8.42
N ASN A 11 -3.11 6.45 9.29
CA ASN A 11 -3.78 7.26 10.31
C ASN A 11 -2.86 7.73 11.43
N PHE A 12 -1.70 7.09 11.61
CA PHE A 12 -0.73 7.48 12.65
C PHE A 12 0.09 8.71 12.23
N LEU A 13 0.53 8.74 10.97
CA LEU A 13 1.32 9.84 10.41
C LEU A 13 0.48 10.86 9.63
N GLY A 14 -0.83 10.65 9.49
CA GLY A 14 -1.76 11.60 8.88
C GLY A 14 -1.58 11.81 7.38
N TRP A 15 -1.18 10.77 6.63
CA TRP A 15 -1.04 10.85 5.18
C TRP A 15 -1.74 9.68 4.49
N ASP A 16 -2.20 9.91 3.27
CA ASP A 16 -2.83 8.91 2.42
C ASP A 16 -2.52 9.17 0.94
N PHE A 17 -2.93 8.21 0.11
CA PHE A 17 -3.09 8.41 -1.31
C PHE A 17 -4.26 7.58 -1.83
N ASP A 18 -4.98 8.15 -2.79
CA ASP A 18 -6.06 7.47 -3.50
C ASP A 18 -5.55 6.29 -4.33
N GLU A 19 -6.47 5.46 -4.82
CA GLU A 19 -6.11 4.27 -5.57
C GLU A 19 -5.26 4.60 -6.81
N ILE A 20 -3.99 4.19 -6.77
CA ILE A 20 -3.07 4.25 -7.90
C ILE A 20 -3.22 2.96 -8.69
N LYS A 21 -3.49 3.08 -9.99
CA LYS A 21 -3.47 1.95 -10.93
C LYS A 21 -2.09 1.85 -11.59
N PHE A 22 -1.45 0.69 -11.46
CA PHE A 22 -0.15 0.44 -12.06
C PHE A 22 -0.31 -0.02 -13.51
N SER A 23 0.53 0.52 -14.39
CA SER A 23 0.60 0.12 -15.79
C SER A 23 1.04 -1.35 -15.90
N SER A 24 0.71 -1.96 -17.04
CA SER A 24 1.02 -3.36 -17.26
C SER A 24 2.53 -3.64 -17.36
N ASN A 25 3.31 -2.66 -17.82
CA ASN A 25 4.72 -2.84 -18.13
C ASN A 25 5.61 -1.96 -17.26
N LEU A 26 5.42 -0.64 -17.35
CA LEU A 26 6.22 0.35 -16.65
C LEU A 26 5.32 1.44 -16.08
N THR A 27 5.43 1.67 -14.78
CA THR A 27 4.84 2.83 -14.09
C THR A 27 5.97 3.76 -13.69
N LEU A 28 5.92 5.01 -14.15
CA LEU A 28 6.92 6.01 -13.83
C LEU A 28 6.34 7.06 -12.88
N PHE A 29 6.98 7.26 -11.73
CA PHE A 29 6.62 8.31 -10.79
C PHE A 29 7.46 9.57 -11.05
N VAL A 30 6.85 10.58 -11.68
CA VAL A 30 7.46 11.90 -11.93
C VAL A 30 6.70 13.02 -11.23
N GLY A 31 7.37 14.15 -11.02
CA GLY A 31 6.76 15.34 -10.40
C GLY A 31 7.76 16.08 -9.52
N VAL A 32 7.34 17.24 -9.01
CA VAL A 32 8.14 18.12 -8.16
C VAL A 32 8.67 17.43 -6.89
N SER A 33 9.74 17.97 -6.30
CA SER A 33 10.23 17.50 -5.00
C SER A 33 9.11 17.59 -3.94
N GLY A 34 9.06 16.63 -3.02
CA GLY A 34 8.01 16.58 -1.99
C GLY A 34 6.64 16.03 -2.44
N ALA A 35 6.44 15.72 -3.73
CA ALA A 35 5.16 15.20 -4.24
C ALA A 35 4.77 13.77 -3.80
N GLY A 36 5.45 13.18 -2.81
CA GLY A 36 5.07 11.86 -2.25
C GLY A 36 5.55 10.62 -3.02
N LYS A 37 6.40 10.76 -4.04
CA LYS A 37 6.96 9.62 -4.81
C LYS A 37 7.61 8.55 -3.89
N THR A 38 8.43 8.99 -2.94
CA THR A 38 9.07 8.10 -1.96
C THR A 38 8.07 7.46 -1.00
N GLN A 39 6.99 8.15 -0.63
CA GLN A 39 5.92 7.61 0.21
C GLN A 39 5.21 6.44 -0.45
N ILE A 40 4.94 6.52 -1.76
CA ILE A 40 4.35 5.40 -2.52
C ILE A 40 5.27 4.17 -2.49
N LEU A 41 6.57 4.35 -2.67
CA LEU A 41 7.54 3.25 -2.59
C LEU A 41 7.62 2.65 -1.17
N ARG A 42 7.58 3.50 -0.13
CA ARG A 42 7.56 3.05 1.28
C ARG A 42 6.28 2.26 1.59
N ALA A 43 5.13 2.70 1.12
CA ALA A 43 3.87 1.96 1.24
C ALA A 43 3.99 0.52 0.71
N ILE A 44 4.60 0.34 -0.46
CA ILE A 44 4.82 -1.00 -1.04
C ILE A 44 5.75 -1.85 -0.15
N ILE A 45 6.79 -1.25 0.42
CA ILE A 45 7.71 -1.93 1.36
C ILE A 45 6.98 -2.31 2.66
N ASP A 46 6.15 -1.44 3.19
CA ASP A 46 5.37 -1.67 4.41
C ASP A 46 4.35 -2.79 4.21
N LEU A 47 3.70 -2.87 3.04
CA LEU A 47 2.85 -4.02 2.71
C LEU A 47 3.63 -5.33 2.61
N ARG A 48 4.85 -5.31 2.08
CA ARG A 48 5.74 -6.50 2.09
C ARG A 48 6.08 -6.92 3.52
N ARG A 49 6.32 -5.96 4.42
CA ARG A 49 6.59 -6.22 5.84
C ARG A 49 5.38 -6.84 6.53
N ILE A 50 4.18 -6.32 6.28
CA ILE A 50 2.92 -6.88 6.78
C ILE A 50 2.71 -8.30 6.27
N ALA A 51 2.93 -8.55 4.98
CA ALA A 51 2.85 -9.90 4.41
C ALA A 51 3.84 -10.90 5.05
N ASN A 52 4.92 -10.41 5.65
CA ASN A 52 5.89 -11.21 6.41
C ASN A 52 5.56 -11.30 7.91
N GLY A 53 4.38 -10.83 8.34
CA GLY A 53 3.92 -10.91 9.72
C GLY A 53 4.28 -9.72 10.61
N GLN A 54 4.81 -8.61 10.06
CA GLN A 54 5.04 -7.41 10.86
C GLN A 54 3.75 -6.61 11.05
N ALA A 55 3.50 -6.15 12.28
CA ALA A 55 2.42 -5.20 12.56
C ALA A 55 2.91 -3.76 12.32
N ILE A 56 2.19 -3.00 11.49
CA ILE A 56 2.45 -1.57 11.26
C ILE A 56 1.20 -0.78 11.67
N ASN A 57 1.35 0.08 12.68
CA ASN A 57 0.21 0.77 13.30
C ASN A 57 -0.47 1.76 12.37
N GLY A 58 -1.80 1.76 12.41
CA GLY A 58 -2.62 2.78 11.75
C GLY A 58 -2.62 2.70 10.22
N LEU A 59 -2.07 1.63 9.64
CA LEU A 59 -2.04 1.41 8.20
C LEU A 59 -3.36 0.77 7.74
N GLU A 60 -4.13 1.50 6.95
CA GLU A 60 -5.28 1.00 6.20
C GLU A 60 -4.88 0.88 4.74
N TRP A 61 -5.17 -0.26 4.09
CA TRP A 61 -4.75 -0.48 2.72
C TRP A 61 -5.74 -1.33 1.93
N LYS A 62 -5.70 -1.16 0.61
CA LYS A 62 -6.37 -2.01 -0.38
C LYS A 62 -5.40 -2.25 -1.51
N ILE A 63 -5.11 -3.52 -1.81
CA ILE A 63 -4.20 -3.89 -2.89
C ILE A 63 -4.87 -4.95 -3.78
N ILE A 64 -4.77 -4.72 -5.08
CA ILE A 64 -5.15 -5.72 -6.09
C ILE A 64 -3.86 -6.16 -6.75
N PHE A 65 -3.64 -7.46 -6.88
CA PHE A 65 -2.49 -7.99 -7.60
C PHE A 65 -2.84 -9.24 -8.40
N SER A 66 -2.11 -9.49 -9.47
CA SER A 66 -2.20 -10.76 -10.21
C SER A 66 -1.09 -11.71 -9.82
N THR A 67 -1.43 -12.99 -9.85
CA THR A 67 -0.54 -14.14 -9.76
C THR A 67 -0.50 -14.85 -11.11
N VAL A 68 0.38 -15.83 -11.27
CA VAL A 68 0.42 -16.67 -12.47
C VAL A 68 -0.90 -17.45 -12.65
N LYS A 69 -1.65 -17.69 -11.56
CA LYS A 69 -2.92 -18.44 -11.56
C LYS A 69 -4.17 -17.56 -11.72
N GLY A 70 -4.02 -16.24 -11.86
CA GLY A 70 -5.15 -15.30 -11.97
C GLY A 70 -5.05 -14.11 -11.02
N THR A 71 -6.09 -13.28 -10.98
CA THR A 71 -6.17 -12.05 -10.18
C THR A 71 -6.65 -12.35 -8.76
N LEU A 72 -5.92 -11.88 -7.75
CA LEU A 72 -6.34 -11.92 -6.35
C LEU A 72 -6.61 -10.51 -5.84
N VAL A 73 -7.69 -10.36 -5.09
CA VAL A 73 -8.06 -9.11 -4.42
C VAL A 73 -7.85 -9.32 -2.94
N PHE A 74 -6.97 -8.53 -2.35
CA PHE A 74 -6.83 -8.45 -0.89
C PHE A 74 -7.44 -7.13 -0.45
N ALA A 75 -8.60 -7.22 0.16
CA ALA A 75 -9.30 -6.09 0.75
C ALA A 75 -9.38 -6.31 2.26
N LEU A 76 -8.86 -5.32 2.99
CA LEU A 76 -9.07 -5.05 4.42
C LEU A 76 -8.36 -5.99 5.40
N GLU A 77 -7.31 -5.47 6.01
CA GLU A 77 -6.99 -5.77 7.39
C GLU A 77 -6.83 -4.45 8.15
N TYR A 78 -7.79 -4.14 9.02
CA TYR A 78 -7.74 -2.99 9.91
C TYR A 78 -7.00 -3.43 11.17
N MET A 79 -5.67 -3.28 11.20
CA MET A 79 -4.90 -3.52 12.42
C MET A 79 -5.11 -2.35 13.39
N LYS A 80 -6.23 -2.35 14.13
CA LYS A 80 -6.37 -1.57 15.36
C LYS A 80 -5.42 -2.18 16.38
N ASN A 81 -4.27 -1.55 16.59
CA ASN A 81 -3.54 -1.82 17.82
C ASN A 81 -4.35 -1.22 18.98
N LEU A 82 -5.00 -2.09 19.75
CA LEU A 82 -5.63 -1.78 21.03
C LEU A 82 -4.52 -1.50 22.05
N TYR A 83 -3.91 -0.32 21.97
CA TYR A 83 -3.32 0.32 23.15
C TYR A 83 -4.18 1.53 23.47
N THR A 84 -5.41 1.26 23.91
CA THR A 84 -6.14 2.16 24.80
C THR A 84 -5.39 2.16 26.13
N LEU A 85 -4.75 3.29 26.45
CA LEU A 85 -4.53 3.70 27.84
C LEU A 85 -5.86 4.22 28.41
#